data_AF-A0A5C1DFG4-F1
#
_entry.id   AF-A0A5C1DFG4-F1
#
_cell.length_a   1.000
_cell.length_b   1.000
_cell.length_c   1.000
_cell.angle_alpha   90.00
_cell.angle_beta   90.00
_cell.angle_gamma   90.00
#
_symmetry.space_group_name_H-M   'P 1'
#
loop_
_entity.id
_entity.type
_entity.pdbx_description
1 polymer ?
#
loop_
_entity_poly.entity_id
_entity_poly.type
_entity_poly.pdbx_seq_one_letter_code
_entity_poly.pdbx_strand_id
1 'polypeptide(L)'
;MVELRQTRRPGAAIPIPTLAQLFHSIPAASKLMPCARMEDLDTSRMAQVAKAMRGAPFTSLDVAYKLGLSQGVAHELVSMMVTSGLARRLAFSIQKRRAYRVRARS
;
A
#
# COMPACT_ATOMS: atom_id res chain seq x y z
N MET A 1 -34.75 -24.92 -35.58
CA MET A 1 -35.32 -23.72 -34.93
C MET A 1 -35.23 -23.98 -33.43
N VAL A 2 -34.27 -23.35 -32.74
CA VAL A 2 -33.89 -23.71 -31.36
C VAL A 2 -34.47 -22.66 -30.41
N GLU A 3 -35.42 -23.07 -29.57
CA GLU A 3 -35.96 -22.25 -28.48
C GLU A 3 -34.94 -22.14 -27.34
N LEU A 4 -34.39 -20.94 -27.15
CA LEU A 4 -33.59 -20.58 -25.98
C LEU A 4 -34.52 -20.37 -24.78
N ARG A 5 -34.63 -21.38 -23.92
CA ARG A 5 -35.31 -21.28 -22.63
C ARG A 5 -34.59 -20.27 -21.72
N GLN A 6 -35.22 -19.11 -21.53
CA GLN A 6 -34.91 -18.13 -20.50
C GLN A 6 -34.95 -18.77 -19.10
N THR A 7 -33.80 -18.88 -18.45
CA THR A 7 -33.70 -19.19 -17.02
C THR A 7 -33.70 -17.89 -16.22
N ARG A 8 -34.89 -17.33 -15.97
CA ARG A 8 -35.06 -16.28 -14.93
C ARG A 8 -34.96 -16.94 -13.55
N ARG A 9 -33.83 -16.78 -12.86
CA ARG A 9 -33.76 -17.02 -11.42
C ARG A 9 -34.38 -15.82 -10.68
N PRO A 10 -35.26 -16.03 -9.69
CA PRO A 10 -35.81 -14.96 -8.87
C PRO A 10 -34.70 -14.37 -7.98
N GLY A 11 -34.81 -13.06 -7.75
CA GLY A 11 -33.83 -12.23 -7.08
C GLY A 11 -33.29 -12.78 -5.76
N ALA A 12 -31.97 -12.90 -5.69
CA ALA A 12 -31.24 -12.82 -4.43
C ALA A 12 -30.63 -11.41 -4.37
N ALA A 13 -31.39 -10.46 -3.81
CA ALA A 13 -30.81 -9.20 -3.38
C ALA A 13 -29.81 -9.53 -2.28
N ILE A 14 -28.52 -9.39 -2.57
CA ILE A 14 -27.46 -9.54 -1.57
C ILE A 14 -27.73 -8.47 -0.51
N PRO A 15 -28.03 -8.83 0.76
CA PRO A 15 -28.28 -7.83 1.78
C PRO A 15 -26.98 -7.07 2.02
N ILE A 16 -26.97 -5.79 1.65
CA ILE A 16 -25.85 -4.90 1.97
C ILE A 16 -25.88 -4.73 3.49
N PRO A 17 -24.82 -5.14 4.22
CA PRO A 17 -24.78 -4.95 5.66
C PRO A 17 -24.82 -3.44 5.95
N THR A 18 -25.74 -3.04 6.82
CA THR A 18 -25.85 -1.64 7.27
C THR A 18 -24.57 -1.24 8.02
N LEU A 19 -24.22 0.04 7.95
CA LEU A 19 -23.03 0.59 8.62
C LEU A 19 -22.92 0.18 10.10
N ALA A 20 -24.05 0.06 10.80
CA ALA A 20 -24.10 -0.41 12.19
C ALA A 20 -23.56 -1.83 12.40
N GLN A 21 -23.74 -2.75 11.44
CA GLN A 21 -23.22 -4.13 11.54
C GLN A 21 -21.71 -4.20 11.32
N LEU A 22 -21.15 -3.29 10.51
CA LEU A 22 -19.70 -3.16 10.30
C LEU A 22 -18.98 -2.68 11.56
N PHE A 23 -19.60 -1.83 12.39
CA PHE A 23 -18.97 -1.36 13.63
C PHE A 23 -18.94 -2.41 14.75
N HIS A 24 -19.92 -3.32 14.80
CA HIS A 24 -19.97 -4.38 15.81
C HIS A 24 -19.00 -5.54 15.53
N SER A 25 -18.44 -5.62 14.32
CA SER A 25 -17.52 -6.69 13.91
C SER A 25 -16.04 -6.31 14.06
N ILE A 26 -15.73 -5.15 14.66
CA ILE A 26 -14.37 -4.74 14.99
C ILE A 26 -14.06 -5.29 16.40
N PRO A 27 -13.30 -6.40 16.54
CA PRO A 27 -12.83 -6.81 17.86
C PRO A 27 -11.97 -5.68 18.42
N ALA A 28 -12.34 -5.21 19.61
CA ALA A 28 -11.60 -4.21 20.35
C ALA A 28 -10.12 -4.61 20.38
N ALA A 29 -9.28 -3.76 19.78
CA ALA A 29 -7.83 -3.89 19.73
C ALA A 29 -7.23 -3.72 21.15
N SER A 30 -7.49 -4.68 22.04
CA SER A 30 -6.87 -4.79 23.35
C SER A 30 -5.70 -5.74 23.27
N LYS A 31 -4.55 -5.19 22.86
CA LYS A 31 -3.18 -5.54 23.28
C LYS A 31 -2.19 -4.83 22.34
N LEU A 32 -2.10 -3.52 22.47
CA LEU A 32 -0.94 -2.75 22.01
C LEU A 32 0.26 -3.16 22.88
N MET A 33 0.97 -4.19 22.44
CA MET A 33 2.37 -4.40 22.80
C MET A 33 3.17 -3.13 22.44
N PRO A 34 4.25 -2.79 23.15
CA PRO A 34 4.98 -1.55 22.90
C PRO A 34 5.54 -1.53 21.48
N CYS A 35 4.95 -0.72 20.60
CA CYS A 35 5.36 -0.49 19.21
C CYS A 35 6.76 0.13 19.05
N ALA A 36 7.47 0.38 20.15
CA ALA A 36 8.72 1.13 20.19
C ALA A 36 9.94 0.43 19.57
N ARG A 37 9.83 -0.78 19.00
CA ARG A 37 10.98 -1.47 18.36
C ARG A 37 10.85 -1.76 16.87
N MET A 38 9.64 -1.82 16.32
CA MET A 38 9.47 -1.98 14.86
C MET A 38 9.58 -0.63 14.15
N GLU A 39 9.03 0.44 14.74
CA GLU A 39 9.05 1.79 14.14
C GLU A 39 10.49 2.32 13.93
N ASP A 40 11.42 2.01 14.84
CA ASP A 40 12.83 2.42 14.70
C ASP A 40 13.57 1.70 13.57
N LEU A 41 13.25 0.42 13.34
CA LEU A 41 13.85 -0.34 12.25
C LEU A 41 13.35 0.17 10.89
N ASP A 42 12.06 0.49 10.81
CA ASP A 42 11.44 1.00 9.59
C ASP A 42 11.86 2.44 9.29
N THR A 43 12.02 3.30 10.30
CA THR A 43 12.53 4.68 10.11
C THR A 43 13.96 4.71 9.61
N SER A 44 14.86 3.88 10.15
CA SER A 44 16.24 3.75 9.66
C SER A 44 16.28 3.29 8.18
N ARG A 45 15.47 2.28 7.84
CA ARG A 45 15.36 1.79 6.45
C ARG A 45 14.77 2.83 5.52
N MET A 46 13.72 3.55 5.92
CA MET A 46 13.14 4.64 5.14
C MET A 46 14.16 5.77 4.92
N ALA A 47 15.00 6.09 5.91
CA ALA A 47 16.08 7.06 5.75
C ALA A 47 17.16 6.58 4.75
N GLN A 48 17.51 5.28 4.78
CA GLN A 48 18.42 4.68 3.80
C GLN A 48 17.84 4.74 2.38
N VAL A 49 16.55 4.41 2.21
CA VAL A 49 15.84 4.54 0.92
C VAL A 49 15.86 5.99 0.44
N ALA A 50 15.53 6.93 1.33
CA ALA A 50 15.53 8.36 1.02
C ALA A 50 16.91 8.86 0.57
N LYS A 51 17.98 8.37 1.19
CA LYS A 51 19.37 8.68 0.82
C LYS A 51 19.75 8.04 -0.51
N ALA A 52 19.43 6.76 -0.71
CA ALA A 52 19.78 6.00 -1.91
C ALA A 52 19.02 6.47 -3.17
N MET A 53 17.82 7.02 -2.99
CA MET A 53 16.92 7.47 -4.06
C MET A 53 16.80 8.99 -4.16
N ARG A 54 17.70 9.72 -3.51
CA ARG A 54 17.71 11.19 -3.59
C ARG A 54 18.04 11.63 -5.02
N GLY A 55 17.33 12.66 -5.49
CA GLY A 55 17.64 13.34 -6.76
C GLY A 55 16.80 12.88 -7.96
N ALA A 56 16.53 11.58 -8.11
CA ALA A 56 15.81 11.04 -9.27
C ALA A 56 14.44 10.42 -8.90
N PRO A 57 13.49 10.40 -9.84
CA PRO A 57 12.33 9.50 -9.76
C PRO A 57 12.77 8.04 -9.65
N PHE A 58 12.09 7.26 -8.83
CA PHE A 58 12.39 5.84 -8.60
C PHE A 58 11.11 5.01 -8.52
N THR A 59 11.23 3.69 -8.64
CA THR A 59 10.16 2.72 -8.46
C THR A 59 10.43 1.83 -7.24
N SER A 60 9.42 1.11 -6.76
CA SER A 60 9.62 0.13 -5.68
C SER A 60 10.60 -0.98 -6.05
N LEU A 61 10.78 -1.28 -7.34
CA LEU A 61 11.76 -2.27 -7.80
C LEU A 61 13.18 -1.73 -7.72
N ASP A 62 13.39 -0.44 -8.01
CA ASP A 62 14.71 0.18 -7.84
C ASP A 62 15.15 0.14 -6.37
N VAL A 63 14.19 0.31 -5.45
CA VAL A 63 14.41 0.20 -4.00
C VAL A 63 14.79 -1.23 -3.62
N ALA A 64 14.05 -2.22 -4.13
CA ALA A 64 14.36 -3.63 -3.93
C ALA A 64 15.78 -3.97 -4.40
N TYR A 65 16.16 -3.51 -5.60
CA TYR A 65 17.48 -3.78 -6.18
C TYR A 65 18.62 -3.09 -5.42
N LYS A 66 18.48 -1.79 -5.09
CA LYS A 66 19.55 -1.04 -4.41
C LYS A 66 19.80 -1.49 -2.98
N LEU A 67 18.78 -1.98 -2.29
CA LEU A 67 18.87 -2.37 -0.87
C LEU A 67 18.90 -3.88 -0.66
N GLY A 68 18.84 -4.68 -1.75
CA GLY A 68 18.81 -6.15 -1.65
C GLY A 68 17.56 -6.67 -0.93
N LEU A 69 16.42 -6.00 -1.09
CA LEU A 69 15.17 -6.34 -0.41
C LEU A 69 14.22 -7.12 -1.33
N SER A 70 13.29 -7.86 -0.74
CA SER A 70 12.18 -8.42 -1.50
C SER A 70 11.27 -7.31 -2.04
N GLN A 71 10.65 -7.55 -3.20
CA GLN A 71 9.77 -6.57 -3.83
C GLN A 71 8.58 -6.16 -2.94
N GLY A 72 8.05 -7.09 -2.13
CA GLY A 72 6.98 -6.80 -1.17
C GLY A 72 7.42 -5.83 -0.08
N VAL A 73 8.56 -6.08 0.55
CA VAL A 73 9.13 -5.22 1.60
C VAL A 73 9.48 -3.84 1.03
N ALA A 74 10.05 -3.78 -0.18
CA ALA A 74 10.33 -2.52 -0.84
C ALA A 74 9.05 -1.72 -1.15
N HIS A 75 7.97 -2.40 -1.55
CA HIS A 75 6.69 -1.75 -1.77
C HIS A 75 6.10 -1.19 -0.47
N GLU A 76 6.17 -1.96 0.62
CA GLU A 76 5.69 -1.54 1.94
C GLU A 76 6.47 -0.33 2.47
N LEU A 77 7.80 -0.35 2.39
CA LEU A 77 8.66 0.78 2.74
C LEU A 77 8.30 2.03 1.94
N VAL A 78 8.13 1.92 0.62
CA VAL A 78 7.74 3.05 -0.22
C VAL A 78 6.34 3.56 0.15
N SER A 79 5.41 2.66 0.49
CA SER A 79 4.07 3.04 0.96
C SER A 79 4.15 3.83 2.27
N MET A 80 4.95 3.36 3.24
CA MET A 80 5.20 4.06 4.51
C MET A 80 5.87 5.42 4.30
N MET A 81 6.80 5.54 3.34
CA MET A 81 7.40 6.83 2.99
C MET A 81 6.38 7.80 2.39
N VAL A 82 5.39 7.31 1.66
CA VAL A 82 4.32 8.14 1.10
C VAL A 82 3.35 8.59 2.18
N THR A 83 2.92 7.69 3.08
CA THR A 83 2.01 8.05 4.19
C THR A 83 2.65 9.01 5.19
N SER A 84 3.95 8.88 5.45
CA SER A 84 4.72 9.81 6.29
C SER A 84 5.11 11.12 5.60
N GLY A 85 4.83 11.28 4.30
CA GLY A 85 5.15 12.48 3.53
C GLY A 85 6.64 12.65 3.15
N LEU A 86 7.48 11.63 3.40
CA LEU A 86 8.88 11.58 2.99
C LEU A 86 9.06 11.35 1.48
N ALA A 87 8.09 10.70 0.84
CA ALA A 87 8.04 10.50 -0.60
C ALA A 87 6.70 10.97 -1.16
N ARG A 88 6.69 11.35 -2.43
CA ARG A 88 5.46 11.62 -3.19
C ARG A 88 5.37 10.69 -4.39
N ARG A 89 4.16 10.23 -4.68
CA ARG A 89 3.86 9.57 -5.94
C ARG A 89 3.85 10.60 -7.06
N LEU A 90 4.45 10.26 -8.20
CA LEU A 90 4.43 11.08 -9.41
C LEU A 90 3.22 10.70 -10.28
N ALA A 91 2.74 11.66 -11.08
CA ALA A 91 1.62 11.42 -11.98
C ALA A 91 1.98 10.47 -13.15
N PHE A 92 3.26 10.38 -13.50
CA PHE A 92 3.75 9.50 -14.54
C PHE A 92 4.26 8.17 -13.98
N SER A 93 4.37 7.18 -14.87
CA SER A 93 4.94 5.87 -14.58
C SER A 93 6.32 5.71 -15.23
N ILE A 94 7.23 4.98 -14.58
CA ILE A 94 8.50 4.54 -15.16
C ILE A 94 8.33 3.07 -15.53
N GLN A 95 8.54 2.71 -16.79
CA GLN A 95 8.40 1.32 -17.27
C GLN A 95 7.07 0.64 -16.86
N LYS A 96 5.94 1.34 -17.02
CA LYS A 96 4.59 0.90 -16.59
C LYS A 96 4.44 0.68 -15.07
N ARG A 97 5.42 1.10 -14.26
CA ARG A 97 5.39 1.03 -12.78
C ARG A 97 5.17 2.41 -12.19
N ARG A 98 4.52 2.45 -11.02
CA ARG A 98 4.30 3.70 -10.27
C ARG A 98 5.66 4.33 -9.94
N ALA A 99 5.83 5.60 -10.30
CA ALA A 99 7.02 6.35 -9.99
C ALA A 99 6.81 7.17 -8.71
N TYR A 100 7.88 7.27 -7.92
CA TYR A 100 7.92 7.99 -6.66
C TYR A 100 9.14 8.91 -6.66
N ARG A 101 9.10 9.95 -5.83
CA ARG A 101 10.24 10.83 -5.60
C ARG A 101 10.33 11.18 -4.13
N VAL A 102 11.54 11.15 -3.58
CA VAL A 102 11.81 11.62 -2.21
C VAL A 102 11.54 13.11 -2.16
N ARG A 103 10.77 13.57 -1.18
CA ARG A 103 10.55 15.00 -0.95
C ARG A 103 11.86 15.60 -0.45
N ALA A 104 12.35 16.65 -1.11
CA ALA A 104 13.49 17.39 -0.59
C ALA A 104 13.07 17.98 0.76
N ARG A 105 13.87 17.76 1.82
CA ARG A 105 13.77 18.59 3.02
C ARG A 105 14.18 20.00 2.61
N SER A 106 13.22 20.91 2.65
CA SER A 106 13.45 22.36 2.63
C SER A 106 14.20 22.76 3.88
#